data_AF-A0A929JTY8-F1
#
_entry.id   AF-A0A929JTY8-F1
#
_cell.length_a   1.000
_cell.length_b   1.000
_cell.length_c   1.000
_cell.angle_alpha   90.00
_cell.angle_beta   90.00
_cell.angle_gamma   90.00
#
_symmetry.space_group_name_H-M   'P 1'
#
loop_
_entity.id
_entity.type
_entity.pdbx_description
1 polymer ?
#
loop_
_entity_poly.entity_id
_entity_poly.type
_entity_poly.pdbx_seq_one_letter_code
_entity_poly.pdbx_strand_id
1 'polypeptide(L)'
;ISLGLRSLGIRPAALKLLFFDRSEMSKVGAVMKVGVTFEEAASHGATLTDVGLDETGIRVHLDLTRLIGERYSIVYFPFWMIKLSAENGSRILILDAVANRVTRVLRQDQWVEMATKAAKQPVRISFSKVSFIPFKCPNCGWELPLNRFDIIHLCGTCQRAWMERGGRFSAVRFVTAAPPKGLNQPLVFLPFWAFQAEIASNGKSLKTAADLHGFSLLFPTRVAQSTDQKPIQFYVPAVAIRNISAANKLATSITQSQPVLEYMSKESISDCKLMGAFLPPKAASGMADILLCSLTPKNNPKSQAFVQNADISISKMHLLWWPFYEQRLFLRDALCGCGIQKGTMSVDG
;
A
#
# COMPACT_ATOMS: atom_id res chain seq x y z
N ILE A 1 0.24 -2.89 -29.18
CA ILE A 1 1.14 -2.19 -30.14
C ILE A 1 2.39 -1.77 -29.38
N SER A 2 3.61 -2.03 -29.90
CA SER A 2 4.84 -1.50 -29.31
C SER A 2 5.28 -0.26 -30.10
N LEU A 3 5.35 0.90 -29.44
CA LEU A 3 5.68 2.20 -30.05
C LEU A 3 7.19 2.51 -30.03
N GLY A 4 8.02 1.51 -29.71
CA GLY A 4 9.48 1.67 -29.62
C GLY A 4 9.97 2.37 -28.35
N LEU A 5 9.06 2.81 -27.48
CA LEU A 5 9.39 3.39 -26.19
C LEU A 5 9.49 2.28 -25.11
N ARG A 6 10.68 2.09 -24.54
CA ARG A 6 10.92 1.08 -23.47
C ARG A 6 10.55 1.58 -22.08
N SER A 7 10.65 2.89 -21.82
CA SER A 7 10.31 3.51 -20.55
C SER A 7 10.00 5.00 -20.73
N LEU A 8 9.17 5.57 -19.84
CA LEU A 8 8.96 7.02 -19.75
C LEU A 8 10.14 7.74 -19.08
N GLY A 9 11.03 7.01 -18.40
CA GLY A 9 12.16 7.56 -17.66
C GLY A 9 11.74 8.62 -16.64
N ILE A 10 12.49 9.72 -16.57
CA ILE A 10 12.24 10.85 -15.65
C ILE A 10 11.13 11.81 -16.12
N ARG A 11 10.59 11.62 -17.32
CA ARG A 11 9.65 12.57 -17.96
C ARG A 11 8.36 12.78 -17.17
N PRO A 12 7.74 11.76 -16.54
CA PRO A 12 6.54 11.98 -15.71
C PRO A 12 6.78 12.94 -14.55
N ALA A 13 8.03 13.11 -14.11
CA ALA A 13 8.40 14.05 -13.05
C ALA A 13 8.73 15.46 -13.60
N ALA A 14 9.13 15.57 -14.87
CA ALA A 14 9.52 16.84 -15.50
C ALA A 14 8.36 17.53 -16.24
N LEU A 15 7.34 16.78 -16.66
CA LEU A 15 6.21 17.29 -17.42
C LEU A 15 4.99 17.51 -16.52
N LYS A 16 4.22 18.57 -16.82
CA LYS A 16 2.91 18.76 -16.23
C LYS A 16 1.94 17.71 -16.77
N LEU A 17 1.50 16.80 -15.92
CA LEU A 17 0.47 15.83 -16.25
C LEU A 17 -0.91 16.48 -16.11
N LEU A 18 -1.78 16.21 -17.09
CA LEU A 18 -3.19 16.62 -17.07
C LEU A 18 -4.07 15.41 -16.71
N PHE A 19 -5.21 15.66 -16.09
CA PHE A 19 -6.20 14.61 -15.86
C PHE A 19 -6.70 14.05 -17.18
N PHE A 20 -6.92 12.74 -17.21
CA PHE A 20 -7.45 12.08 -18.38
C PHE A 20 -8.90 12.53 -18.61
N ASP A 21 -9.15 13.17 -19.75
CA ASP A 21 -10.48 13.41 -20.28
C ASP A 21 -10.53 12.90 -21.73
N ARG A 22 -11.33 11.86 -21.95
CA ARG A 22 -11.45 11.24 -23.28
C ARG A 22 -12.01 12.22 -24.31
N SER A 23 -12.95 13.09 -23.93
CA SER A 23 -13.56 14.05 -24.85
C SER A 23 -12.58 15.13 -25.29
N GLU A 24 -11.76 15.64 -24.37
CA GLU A 24 -10.72 16.62 -24.70
C GLU A 24 -9.58 15.99 -25.51
N MET A 25 -9.08 14.82 -25.10
CA MET A 25 -7.99 14.15 -25.82
C MET A 25 -8.39 13.73 -27.23
N SER A 26 -9.65 13.34 -27.45
CA SER A 26 -10.14 12.95 -28.77
C SER A 26 -10.19 14.11 -29.77
N LYS A 27 -10.14 15.37 -29.31
CA LYS A 27 -10.04 16.55 -30.19
C LYS A 27 -8.64 16.69 -30.82
N VAL A 28 -7.61 16.20 -30.14
CA VAL A 28 -6.20 16.34 -30.54
C VAL A 28 -5.70 15.11 -31.28
N GLY A 29 -6.31 13.94 -31.06
CA GLY A 29 -5.96 12.72 -31.78
C GLY A 29 -6.67 11.48 -31.28
N ALA A 30 -6.26 10.32 -31.82
CA ALA A 30 -6.81 9.04 -31.40
C ALA A 30 -6.23 8.60 -30.05
N VAL A 31 -7.12 8.28 -29.11
CA VAL A 31 -6.74 7.72 -27.81
C VAL A 31 -6.57 6.21 -27.92
N MET A 32 -5.39 5.71 -27.54
CA MET A 32 -5.12 4.27 -27.57
C MET A 32 -5.94 3.52 -26.51
N LYS A 33 -6.48 2.36 -26.89
CA LYS A 33 -7.18 1.48 -25.95
C LYS A 33 -6.19 0.83 -24.98
N VAL A 34 -6.59 0.70 -23.72
CA VAL A 34 -5.83 -0.09 -22.75
C VAL A 34 -6.17 -1.57 -22.96
N GLY A 35 -5.20 -2.32 -23.48
CA GLY A 35 -5.33 -3.72 -23.84
C GLY A 35 -4.87 -4.71 -22.76
N VAL A 36 -4.33 -4.22 -21.64
CA VAL A 36 -3.88 -5.03 -20.50
C VAL A 36 -4.76 -4.79 -19.29
N THR A 37 -4.95 -5.82 -18.47
CA THR A 37 -5.66 -5.68 -17.19
C THR A 37 -4.75 -5.04 -16.13
N PHE A 38 -5.35 -4.59 -15.02
CA PHE A 38 -4.58 -4.11 -13.88
C PHE A 38 -3.68 -5.21 -13.29
N GLU A 39 -4.18 -6.44 -13.20
CA GLU A 39 -3.44 -7.59 -12.70
C GLU A 39 -2.22 -7.92 -13.56
N GLU A 40 -2.37 -7.92 -14.89
CA GLU A 40 -1.26 -8.10 -15.82
C GLU A 40 -0.24 -6.96 -15.69
N ALA A 41 -0.69 -5.70 -15.57
CA ALA A 41 0.20 -4.56 -15.41
C ALA A 41 0.98 -4.62 -14.07
N ALA A 42 0.32 -5.00 -12.98
CA ALA A 42 0.94 -5.16 -11.67
C ALA A 42 1.96 -6.31 -11.66
N SER A 43 1.65 -7.43 -12.32
CA SER A 43 2.55 -8.59 -12.45
C SER A 43 3.85 -8.23 -13.18
N HIS A 44 3.77 -7.48 -14.29
CA HIS A 44 4.97 -6.97 -14.95
C HIS A 44 5.79 -6.05 -14.03
N GLY A 45 5.14 -5.26 -13.17
CA GLY A 45 5.84 -4.45 -12.16
C GLY A 45 6.57 -5.30 -11.12
N ALA A 46 5.96 -6.40 -10.69
CA ALA A 46 6.57 -7.35 -9.75
C ALA A 46 7.81 -8.03 -10.35
N THR A 47 7.81 -8.41 -11.64
CA THR A 47 9.01 -9.01 -12.26
C THR A 47 10.26 -8.11 -12.25
N LEU A 48 10.11 -6.79 -12.04
CA LEU A 48 11.25 -5.89 -11.89
C LEU A 48 11.96 -6.03 -10.53
N THR A 49 11.34 -6.64 -9.52
CA THR A 49 11.99 -6.89 -8.22
C THR A 49 13.01 -8.00 -8.28
N ASP A 50 12.94 -8.85 -9.30
CA ASP A 50 13.81 -10.03 -9.44
C ASP A 50 15.06 -9.73 -10.29
N VAL A 51 15.15 -8.51 -10.85
CA VAL A 51 16.25 -8.09 -11.72
C VAL A 51 17.53 -7.95 -10.90
N GLY A 52 18.55 -8.76 -11.25
CA GLY A 52 19.85 -8.77 -10.56
C GLY A 52 20.03 -9.92 -9.56
N LEU A 53 19.03 -10.81 -9.41
CA LEU A 53 19.17 -12.06 -8.66
C LEU A 53 19.61 -13.24 -9.56
N ASP A 54 20.09 -12.96 -10.77
CA ASP A 54 20.57 -13.94 -11.76
C ASP A 54 21.92 -14.58 -11.39
N GLU A 55 22.38 -14.45 -10.13
CA GLU A 55 23.57 -15.14 -9.66
C GLU A 55 23.28 -16.65 -9.52
N THR A 56 24.02 -17.45 -10.29
CA THR A 56 23.92 -18.91 -10.24
C THR A 56 24.44 -19.41 -8.89
N GLY A 57 23.54 -19.99 -8.07
CA GLY A 57 23.89 -20.63 -6.80
C GLY A 57 23.26 -20.01 -5.55
N ILE A 58 22.52 -18.91 -5.66
CA ILE A 58 21.73 -18.38 -4.53
C ILE A 58 20.49 -19.25 -4.32
N ARG A 59 20.38 -19.89 -3.14
CA ARG A 59 19.14 -20.52 -2.69
C ARG A 59 18.39 -19.53 -1.81
N VAL A 60 17.35 -18.90 -2.36
CA VAL A 60 16.46 -18.03 -1.60
C VAL A 60 15.58 -18.91 -0.69
N HIS A 61 15.84 -18.85 0.62
CA HIS A 61 15.04 -19.58 1.61
C HIS A 61 13.80 -18.82 2.05
N LEU A 62 13.88 -17.49 2.09
CA LEU A 62 12.78 -16.58 2.39
C LEU A 62 12.96 -15.31 1.57
N ASP A 63 11.93 -14.92 0.84
CA ASP A 63 11.85 -13.62 0.20
C ASP A 63 10.95 -12.68 1.01
N LEU A 64 11.48 -11.51 1.32
CA LEU A 64 10.85 -10.46 2.13
C LEU A 64 10.41 -9.28 1.26
N THR A 65 10.17 -9.51 -0.02
CA THR A 65 9.81 -8.48 -0.97
C THR A 65 8.31 -8.45 -1.19
N ARG A 66 7.68 -7.33 -0.83
CA ARG A 66 6.28 -7.04 -1.15
C ARG A 66 6.14 -5.58 -1.53
N LEU A 67 5.35 -5.32 -2.57
CA LEU A 67 4.88 -3.98 -2.88
C LEU A 67 3.69 -3.69 -1.94
N ILE A 68 3.85 -2.70 -1.06
CA ILE A 68 2.86 -2.32 -0.05
C ILE A 68 2.43 -0.88 -0.27
N GLY A 69 1.13 -0.65 -0.40
CA GLY A 69 0.58 0.70 -0.59
C GLY A 69 0.91 1.28 -1.96
N GLU A 70 1.13 0.39 -2.93
CA GLU A 70 1.44 0.69 -4.30
C GLU A 70 0.36 1.56 -4.95
N ARG A 71 0.81 2.57 -5.69
CA ARG A 71 -0.06 3.47 -6.45
C ARG A 71 0.31 3.34 -7.91
N TYR A 72 -0.62 2.85 -8.70
CA TYR A 72 -0.45 2.73 -10.14
C TYR A 72 -1.10 3.91 -10.83
N SER A 73 -0.48 4.38 -11.90
CA SER A 73 -1.01 5.45 -12.75
C SER A 73 -0.94 5.01 -14.20
N ILE A 74 -2.00 5.30 -14.95
CA ILE A 74 -2.03 5.10 -16.40
C ILE A 74 -1.71 6.45 -17.03
N VAL A 75 -0.58 6.51 -17.74
CA VAL A 75 -0.12 7.73 -18.40
C VAL A 75 -0.33 7.58 -19.90
N TYR A 76 -1.17 8.45 -20.47
CA TYR A 76 -1.30 8.58 -21.91
C TYR A 76 -0.16 9.46 -22.43
N PHE A 77 0.82 8.82 -23.06
CA PHE A 77 1.98 9.51 -23.63
C PHE A 77 1.73 9.86 -25.11
N PRO A 78 1.95 11.11 -25.54
CA PRO A 78 1.60 11.55 -26.89
C PRO A 78 2.63 11.08 -27.93
N PHE A 79 2.12 10.62 -29.08
CA PHE A 79 2.93 10.28 -30.26
C PHE A 79 2.33 10.92 -31.51
N TRP A 80 3.19 11.39 -32.40
CA TRP A 80 2.80 11.76 -33.76
C TRP A 80 2.97 10.57 -34.70
N MET A 81 2.03 10.40 -35.61
CA MET A 81 2.12 9.45 -36.71
C MET A 81 2.13 10.22 -38.02
N ILE A 82 3.23 10.15 -38.75
CA ILE A 82 3.42 10.88 -40.00
C ILE A 82 3.54 9.86 -41.14
N LYS A 83 2.63 9.93 -42.11
CA LYS A 83 2.71 9.16 -43.34
C LYS A 83 3.55 9.94 -44.34
N LEU A 84 4.65 9.34 -44.80
CA LEU A 84 5.50 9.87 -45.84
C LEU A 84 5.26 9.07 -47.12
N SER A 85 4.94 9.78 -48.20
CA SER A 85 4.87 9.20 -49.54
C SER A 85 6.13 9.58 -50.31
N ALA A 86 6.87 8.58 -50.79
CA ALA A 86 8.01 8.76 -51.68
C ALA A 86 7.84 7.87 -52.91
N GLU A 87 8.64 8.11 -53.96
CA GLU A 87 8.65 7.29 -55.18
C GLU A 87 8.91 5.80 -54.87
N ASN A 88 9.70 5.52 -53.83
CA ASN A 88 10.05 4.17 -53.36
C ASN A 88 9.03 3.58 -52.36
N GLY A 89 7.81 4.11 -52.36
CA GLY A 89 6.67 3.67 -51.57
C GLY A 89 6.42 4.48 -50.29
N SER A 90 5.30 4.18 -49.63
CA SER A 90 4.86 4.85 -48.40
C SER A 90 5.60 4.32 -47.16
N ARG A 91 5.93 5.21 -46.22
CA ARG A 91 6.48 4.89 -44.89
C ARG A 91 5.68 5.62 -43.81
N ILE A 92 5.63 5.04 -42.62
CA ILE A 92 4.98 5.67 -41.46
C ILE A 92 6.03 5.89 -40.38
N LEU A 93 6.22 7.15 -40.01
CA LEU A 93 7.07 7.54 -38.89
C LEU A 93 6.23 7.64 -37.63
N ILE A 94 6.69 7.01 -36.56
CA ILE A 94 6.19 7.21 -35.20
C ILE A 94 7.19 8.11 -34.48
N LEU A 95 6.72 9.28 -34.04
CA LEU A 95 7.54 10.25 -33.33
C LEU A 95 7.05 10.41 -31.89
N ASP A 96 7.98 10.36 -30.96
CA ASP A 96 7.78 10.84 -29.58
C ASP A 96 7.51 12.36 -29.65
N ALA A 97 6.30 12.77 -29.27
CA ALA A 97 5.86 14.17 -29.37
C ALA A 97 6.46 15.08 -28.29
N VAL A 98 7.12 14.51 -27.28
CA VAL A 98 7.81 15.27 -26.23
C VAL A 98 9.29 15.44 -26.60
N ALA A 99 9.95 14.34 -26.98
CA ALA A 99 11.37 14.35 -27.31
C ALA A 99 11.66 14.75 -28.76
N ASN A 100 10.62 14.95 -29.59
CA ASN A 100 10.72 15.21 -31.03
C ASN A 100 11.65 14.23 -31.75
N ARG A 101 11.57 12.95 -31.37
CA ARG A 101 12.46 11.90 -31.88
C ARG A 101 11.64 10.80 -32.56
N VAL A 102 12.09 10.40 -33.75
CA VAL A 102 11.56 9.20 -34.41
C VAL A 102 11.88 7.98 -33.55
N THR A 103 10.86 7.31 -33.03
CA THR A 103 11.02 6.09 -32.24
C THR A 103 10.98 4.85 -33.12
N ARG A 104 10.27 4.92 -34.25
CA ARG A 104 10.08 3.79 -35.16
C ARG A 104 9.72 4.27 -36.57
N VAL A 105 10.21 3.55 -37.57
CA VAL A 105 9.85 3.69 -38.98
C VAL A 105 9.21 2.38 -39.43
N LEU A 106 8.00 2.46 -40.00
CA LEU A 106 7.24 1.31 -40.46
C LEU A 106 7.04 1.37 -41.97
N ARG A 107 7.13 0.19 -42.62
CA ARG A 107 6.60 -0.01 -43.97
C ARG A 107 5.07 -0.15 -43.92
N GLN A 108 4.43 -0.01 -45.09
CA GLN A 108 2.97 -0.01 -45.19
C GLN A 108 2.35 -1.35 -44.74
N ASP A 109 2.95 -2.47 -45.12
CA ASP A 109 2.58 -3.83 -44.71
C ASP A 109 2.68 -4.02 -43.19
N GLN A 110 3.79 -3.58 -42.59
CA GLN A 110 4.00 -3.64 -41.14
C GLN A 110 2.98 -2.81 -40.37
N TRP A 111 2.59 -1.66 -40.91
CA TRP A 111 1.51 -0.85 -40.34
C TRP A 111 0.16 -1.57 -40.41
N VAL A 112 -0.18 -2.16 -41.56
CA VAL A 112 -1.45 -2.89 -41.74
C VAL A 112 -1.53 -4.07 -40.77
N GLU A 113 -0.44 -4.83 -40.61
CA GLU A 113 -0.36 -5.92 -39.64
C GLU A 113 -0.60 -5.40 -38.21
N MET A 114 0.11 -4.35 -37.83
CA MET A 114 0.03 -3.74 -36.50
C MET A 114 -1.37 -3.17 -36.21
N ALA A 115 -1.98 -2.49 -37.18
CA ALA A 115 -3.33 -1.92 -37.08
C ALA A 115 -4.39 -3.03 -36.96
N THR A 116 -4.25 -4.10 -37.75
CA THR A 116 -5.13 -5.29 -37.68
C THR A 116 -5.06 -5.93 -36.30
N LYS A 117 -3.84 -6.13 -35.76
CA LYS A 117 -3.66 -6.69 -34.42
C LYS A 117 -4.29 -5.80 -33.34
N ALA A 118 -4.16 -4.48 -33.47
CA ALA A 118 -4.76 -3.52 -32.54
C ALA A 118 -6.28 -3.47 -32.61
N ALA A 119 -6.86 -3.58 -33.81
CA ALA A 119 -8.31 -3.61 -34.01
C ALA A 119 -8.96 -4.85 -33.35
N LYS A 120 -8.25 -5.99 -33.36
CA LYS A 120 -8.68 -7.24 -32.70
C LYS A 120 -8.48 -7.24 -31.19
N GLN A 121 -7.74 -6.28 -30.62
CA GLN A 121 -7.55 -6.24 -29.17
C GLN A 121 -8.84 -5.79 -28.47
N PRO A 122 -9.34 -6.59 -27.51
CA PRO A 122 -10.51 -6.21 -26.74
C PRO A 122 -10.20 -4.96 -25.92
N VAL A 123 -11.18 -4.06 -25.81
CA VAL A 123 -11.13 -2.99 -24.81
C VAL A 123 -11.26 -3.67 -23.45
N ARG A 124 -10.18 -3.69 -22.67
CA ARG A 124 -10.19 -4.29 -21.32
C ARG A 124 -10.63 -3.31 -20.26
N ILE A 125 -10.39 -2.02 -20.47
CA ILE A 125 -10.70 -0.96 -19.51
C ILE A 125 -11.41 0.20 -20.22
N SER A 126 -12.52 0.64 -19.66
CA SER A 126 -13.20 1.89 -20.04
C SER A 126 -13.20 2.82 -18.85
N PHE A 127 -12.53 3.97 -18.99
CA PHE A 127 -12.52 4.99 -17.93
C PHE A 127 -13.83 5.76 -17.93
N SER A 128 -14.39 5.98 -16.73
CA SER A 128 -15.45 6.97 -16.53
C SER A 128 -14.87 8.38 -16.60
N LYS A 129 -15.75 9.39 -16.75
CA LYS A 129 -15.35 10.78 -16.54
C LYS A 129 -14.82 10.96 -15.12
N VAL A 130 -13.80 11.79 -14.96
CA VAL A 130 -13.34 12.24 -13.65
C VAL A 130 -14.49 13.00 -12.99
N SER A 131 -14.81 12.64 -11.75
CA SER A 131 -15.78 13.34 -10.93
C SER A 131 -15.13 13.81 -9.64
N PHE A 132 -15.60 14.95 -9.15
CA PHE A 132 -15.19 15.49 -7.86
C PHE A 132 -16.26 15.16 -6.83
N ILE A 133 -15.83 14.73 -5.65
CA ILE A 133 -16.72 14.51 -4.51
C ILE A 133 -16.50 15.64 -3.50
N PRO A 134 -17.56 16.18 -2.87
CA PRO A 134 -17.39 17.17 -1.81
C PRO A 134 -16.58 16.58 -0.66
N PHE A 135 -15.51 17.26 -0.24
CA PHE A 135 -14.67 16.84 0.89
C PHE A 135 -15.31 17.22 2.24
N LYS A 136 -16.54 16.77 2.44
CA LYS A 136 -17.38 17.06 3.61
C LYS A 136 -17.84 15.76 4.26
N CYS A 137 -18.04 15.81 5.57
CA CYS A 137 -18.54 14.70 6.35
C CYS A 137 -19.97 14.34 5.90
N PRO A 138 -20.23 13.10 5.43
CA PRO A 138 -21.56 12.67 5.02
C PRO A 138 -22.60 12.67 6.15
N ASN A 139 -22.16 12.68 7.42
CA ASN A 139 -23.05 12.64 8.57
C ASN A 139 -23.48 14.02 9.08
N CYS A 140 -22.57 15.00 9.11
CA CYS A 140 -22.85 16.32 9.72
C CYS A 140 -22.58 17.52 8.81
N GLY A 141 -22.10 17.31 7.58
CA GLY A 141 -21.88 18.38 6.59
C GLY A 141 -20.62 19.23 6.81
N TRP A 142 -19.94 19.11 7.95
CA TRP A 142 -18.67 19.80 8.23
C TRP A 142 -17.54 19.35 7.31
N GLU A 143 -16.57 20.22 7.10
CA GLU A 143 -15.36 19.90 6.34
C GLU A 143 -14.57 18.79 7.02
N LEU A 144 -14.06 17.85 6.22
CA LEU A 144 -13.13 16.84 6.71
C LEU A 144 -11.73 17.46 6.81
N PRO A 145 -10.92 17.11 7.82
CA PRO A 145 -9.55 17.59 7.90
C PRO A 145 -8.75 17.05 6.70
N LEU A 146 -8.19 17.96 5.91
CA LEU A 146 -7.41 17.62 4.73
C LEU A 146 -5.94 17.47 5.11
N ASN A 147 -5.46 16.24 5.09
CA ASN A 147 -4.05 15.93 4.98
C ASN A 147 -3.84 15.20 3.65
N ARG A 148 -2.93 15.73 2.83
CA ARG A 148 -2.64 15.27 1.45
C ARG A 148 -2.60 13.75 1.30
N PHE A 149 -2.03 13.08 2.29
CA PHE A 149 -1.67 11.68 2.17
C PHE A 149 -2.65 10.75 2.89
N ASP A 150 -3.51 11.29 3.74
CA ASP A 150 -4.50 10.51 4.44
C ASP A 150 -5.54 9.94 3.48
N ILE A 151 -5.93 8.71 3.75
CA ILE A 151 -7.02 8.01 3.05
C ILE A 151 -8.23 7.80 3.95
N ILE A 152 -8.07 8.00 5.26
CA ILE A 152 -9.14 7.97 6.25
C ILE A 152 -9.16 9.31 6.97
N HIS A 153 -10.32 9.93 6.97
CA HIS A 153 -10.52 11.26 7.51
C HIS A 153 -11.47 11.17 8.70
N LEU A 154 -10.98 11.57 9.87
CA LEU A 154 -11.79 11.66 11.07
C LEU A 154 -12.46 13.04 11.12
N CYS A 155 -13.79 13.07 11.16
CA CYS A 155 -14.50 14.34 11.31
C CYS A 155 -14.30 14.89 12.74
N GLY A 156 -13.75 16.10 12.86
CA GLY A 156 -13.57 16.76 14.17
C GLY A 156 -14.87 17.02 14.93
N THR A 157 -15.99 17.19 14.22
CA THR A 157 -17.29 17.51 14.84
C THR A 157 -18.05 16.27 15.33
N CYS A 158 -18.27 15.29 14.45
CA CYS A 158 -19.07 14.09 14.79
C CYS A 158 -18.24 12.86 15.14
N GLN A 159 -16.90 12.98 15.09
CA GLN A 159 -15.94 11.93 15.43
C GLN A 159 -16.15 10.60 14.69
N ARG A 160 -16.72 10.66 13.48
CA ARG A 160 -16.83 9.52 12.57
C ARG A 160 -15.69 9.55 11.56
N ALA A 161 -15.13 8.38 11.27
CA ALA A 161 -14.08 8.21 10.28
C ALA A 161 -14.66 7.82 8.91
N TRP A 162 -14.08 8.37 7.85
CA TRP A 162 -14.57 8.23 6.48
C TRP A 162 -13.43 7.88 5.53
N MET A 163 -13.68 6.96 4.60
CA MET A 163 -12.75 6.58 3.54
C MET A 163 -13.47 6.65 2.20
N GLU A 164 -12.80 7.18 1.18
CA GLU A 164 -13.32 7.17 -0.18
C GLU A 164 -13.38 5.74 -0.73
N ARG A 165 -14.53 5.36 -1.28
CA ARG A 165 -14.75 4.10 -2.00
C ARG A 165 -15.71 4.33 -3.16
N GLY A 166 -15.20 4.23 -4.39
CA GLY A 166 -16.02 4.27 -5.60
C GLY A 166 -16.74 5.61 -5.83
N GLY A 167 -16.10 6.72 -5.50
CA GLY A 167 -16.63 8.07 -5.62
C GLY A 167 -17.59 8.48 -4.49
N ARG A 168 -17.52 7.81 -3.33
CA ARG A 168 -18.32 8.16 -2.14
C ARG A 168 -17.56 7.89 -0.86
N PHE A 169 -17.85 8.66 0.19
CA PHE A 169 -17.32 8.38 1.52
C PHE A 169 -18.10 7.26 2.22
N SER A 170 -17.40 6.20 2.58
CA SER A 170 -17.90 5.09 3.39
C SER A 170 -17.40 5.21 4.83
N ALA A 171 -18.26 4.89 5.79
CA ALA A 171 -17.90 4.92 7.21
C ALA A 171 -16.85 3.84 7.52
N VAL A 172 -15.85 4.21 8.32
CA VAL A 172 -14.83 3.30 8.83
C VAL A 172 -15.03 3.13 10.34
N ARG A 173 -15.13 1.88 10.79
CA ARG A 173 -15.15 1.58 12.23
C ARG A 173 -13.76 1.70 12.80
N PHE A 174 -13.68 2.28 13.99
CA PHE A 174 -12.44 2.39 14.71
C PHE A 174 -12.64 2.35 16.22
N VAL A 175 -11.54 2.11 16.91
CA VAL A 175 -11.41 2.17 18.38
C VAL A 175 -10.14 2.93 18.74
N THR A 176 -10.07 3.39 19.98
CA THR A 176 -8.89 4.10 20.52
C THR A 176 -8.45 3.38 21.78
N ALA A 177 -7.17 2.97 21.84
CA ALA A 177 -6.65 2.29 23.02
C ALA A 177 -6.47 3.28 24.19
N ALA A 178 -6.89 2.88 25.38
CA ALA A 178 -6.70 3.67 26.58
C ALA A 178 -5.21 3.65 27.00
N PRO A 179 -4.62 4.80 27.36
CA PRO A 179 -3.28 4.84 27.92
C PRO A 179 -3.25 4.19 29.32
N PRO A 180 -2.07 3.74 29.81
CA PRO A 180 -1.95 3.26 31.18
C PRO A 180 -2.37 4.32 32.21
N LYS A 181 -3.02 3.88 33.29
CA LYS A 181 -3.42 4.76 34.40
C LYS A 181 -2.18 5.44 35.00
N GLY A 182 -2.26 6.75 35.23
CA GLY A 182 -1.18 7.54 35.83
C GLY A 182 -0.12 8.06 34.85
N LEU A 183 -0.25 7.79 33.54
CA LEU A 183 0.62 8.39 32.54
C LEU A 183 0.30 9.88 32.37
N ASN A 184 1.19 10.75 32.85
CA ASN A 184 0.98 12.19 32.90
C ASN A 184 1.76 12.95 31.81
N GLN A 185 1.74 12.43 30.58
CA GLN A 185 2.43 13.02 29.44
C GLN A 185 1.45 13.32 28.30
N PRO A 186 1.68 14.39 27.52
CA PRO A 186 0.87 14.66 26.32
C PRO A 186 0.93 13.47 25.35
N LEU A 187 -0.25 13.01 24.93
CA LEU A 187 -0.38 11.85 24.06
C LEU A 187 -0.62 12.26 22.61
N VAL A 188 0.04 11.54 21.71
CA VAL A 188 -0.20 11.53 20.27
C VAL A 188 -0.66 10.14 19.90
N PHE A 189 -1.79 10.01 19.22
CA PHE A 189 -2.29 8.72 18.83
C PHE A 189 -1.96 8.42 17.38
N LEU A 190 -1.25 7.33 17.16
CA LEU A 190 -0.92 6.87 15.82
C LEU A 190 -1.95 5.83 15.37
N PRO A 191 -2.47 5.89 14.15
CA PRO A 191 -3.38 4.87 13.64
C PRO A 191 -2.62 3.58 13.29
N PHE A 192 -3.24 2.45 13.60
CA PHE A 192 -2.82 1.09 13.29
C PHE A 192 -3.99 0.31 12.71
N TRP A 193 -3.71 -0.60 11.78
CA TRP A 193 -4.61 -1.70 11.49
C TRP A 193 -4.34 -2.82 12.48
N ALA A 194 -5.39 -3.23 13.21
CA ALA A 194 -5.37 -4.41 14.06
C ALA A 194 -6.26 -5.48 13.42
N PHE A 195 -5.75 -6.70 13.31
CA PHE A 195 -6.51 -7.82 12.73
C PHE A 195 -6.10 -9.18 13.29
N GLN A 196 -7.06 -10.11 13.30
CA GLN A 196 -6.82 -11.50 13.66
C GLN A 196 -6.11 -12.22 12.53
N ALA A 197 -5.09 -13.01 12.87
CA ALA A 197 -4.38 -13.85 11.92
C ALA A 197 -4.42 -15.32 12.38
N GLU A 198 -4.74 -16.23 11.49
CA GLU A 198 -4.43 -17.66 11.66
C GLU A 198 -3.41 -18.05 10.59
N ILE A 199 -2.32 -18.68 11.03
CA ILE A 199 -1.20 -19.06 10.16
C ILE A 199 -1.22 -20.58 10.04
N ALA A 200 -1.37 -21.10 8.83
CA ALA A 200 -1.37 -22.55 8.58
C ALA A 200 -0.19 -22.92 7.68
N SER A 201 0.51 -24.01 7.99
CA SER A 201 1.59 -24.54 7.16
C SER A 201 1.81 -26.02 7.45
N ASN A 202 1.94 -26.84 6.41
CA ASN A 202 2.30 -28.26 6.52
C ASN A 202 1.47 -29.04 7.57
N GLY A 203 0.15 -28.80 7.60
CA GLY A 203 -0.78 -29.44 8.55
C GLY A 203 -0.71 -28.93 9.99
N LYS A 204 0.13 -27.93 10.29
CA LYS A 204 0.19 -27.23 11.58
C LYS A 204 -0.49 -25.86 11.46
N SER A 205 -1.01 -25.35 12.57
CA SER A 205 -1.64 -24.04 12.63
C SER A 205 -1.26 -23.29 13.90
N LEU A 206 -0.90 -22.01 13.75
CA LEU A 206 -0.71 -21.06 14.85
C LEU A 206 -1.97 -20.18 14.90
N LYS A 207 -2.67 -20.21 16.04
CA LYS A 207 -3.95 -19.49 16.20
C LYS A 207 -3.94 -18.53 17.37
N THR A 208 -3.14 -18.83 18.39
CA THR A 208 -3.16 -18.13 19.66
C THR A 208 -1.88 -17.33 19.91
N ALA A 209 -1.95 -16.35 20.81
CA ALA A 209 -0.77 -15.60 21.23
C ALA A 209 0.34 -16.51 21.79
N ALA A 210 -0.02 -17.61 22.48
CA ALA A 210 0.94 -18.62 22.92
C ALA A 210 1.67 -19.28 21.75
N ASP A 211 0.94 -19.66 20.70
CA ASP A 211 1.52 -20.26 19.50
C ASP A 211 2.53 -19.31 18.85
N LEU A 212 2.17 -18.03 18.75
CA LEU A 212 3.04 -17.01 18.17
C LEU A 212 4.32 -16.80 19.00
N HIS A 213 4.20 -16.73 20.34
CA HIS A 213 5.36 -16.59 21.22
C HIS A 213 6.26 -17.82 21.15
N GLY A 214 5.69 -19.03 21.17
CA GLY A 214 6.44 -20.28 21.01
C GLY A 214 7.12 -20.40 19.64
N PHE A 215 6.54 -19.81 18.60
CA PHE A 215 7.13 -19.74 17.27
C PHE A 215 8.27 -18.71 17.16
N SER A 216 8.08 -17.52 17.75
CA SER A 216 8.98 -16.36 17.58
C SER A 216 10.13 -16.29 18.59
N LEU A 217 10.01 -16.93 19.75
CA LEU A 217 11.05 -16.95 20.78
C LEU A 217 11.81 -18.27 20.75
N LEU A 218 13.15 -18.18 20.76
CA LEU A 218 14.03 -19.36 20.82
C LEU A 218 14.04 -20.03 22.21
N PHE A 219 13.56 -19.34 23.26
CA PHE A 219 13.50 -19.86 24.62
C PHE A 219 12.17 -19.46 25.31
N PRO A 220 11.42 -20.42 25.88
CA PRO A 220 10.18 -20.15 26.58
C PRO A 220 10.47 -19.77 28.03
N THR A 221 11.00 -18.56 28.27
CA THR A 221 11.17 -17.99 29.63
C THR A 221 9.97 -17.14 30.06
N ARG A 222 8.86 -17.20 29.33
CA ARG A 222 7.66 -16.41 29.60
C ARG A 222 6.70 -17.18 30.52
N VAL A 223 6.28 -16.52 31.58
CA VAL A 223 5.16 -16.98 32.43
C VAL A 223 3.87 -16.90 31.62
N ALA A 224 3.06 -17.95 31.65
CA ALA A 224 1.79 -17.99 30.95
C ALA A 224 0.90 -16.80 31.36
N GLN A 225 0.38 -16.07 30.38
CA GLN A 225 -0.48 -14.90 30.62
C GLN A 225 -1.94 -15.21 30.26
N SER A 226 -2.88 -14.47 30.84
CA SER A 226 -4.31 -14.61 30.52
C SER A 226 -4.64 -14.33 29.04
N THR A 227 -3.73 -13.69 28.30
CA THR A 227 -3.82 -13.46 26.86
C THR A 227 -3.46 -14.66 26.00
N ASP A 228 -2.84 -15.68 26.55
CA ASP A 228 -2.15 -16.71 25.76
C ASP A 228 -3.09 -17.53 24.89
N GLN A 229 -4.35 -17.68 25.30
CA GLN A 229 -5.41 -18.35 24.54
C GLN A 229 -6.17 -17.41 23.58
N LYS A 230 -5.87 -16.11 23.58
CA LYS A 230 -6.52 -15.16 22.66
C LYS A 230 -5.99 -15.36 21.23
N PRO A 231 -6.83 -15.12 20.20
CA PRO A 231 -6.38 -15.19 18.82
C PRO A 231 -5.25 -14.20 18.53
N ILE A 232 -4.28 -14.61 17.71
CA ILE A 232 -3.14 -13.78 17.30
C ILE A 232 -3.65 -12.47 16.70
N GLN A 233 -3.15 -11.35 17.21
CA GLN A 233 -3.38 -10.02 16.65
C GLN A 233 -2.14 -9.51 15.92
N PHE A 234 -2.28 -9.12 14.67
CA PHE A 234 -1.24 -8.37 13.96
C PHE A 234 -1.55 -6.88 14.04
N TYR A 235 -0.51 -6.08 14.25
CA TYR A 235 -0.59 -4.64 14.35
C TYR A 235 0.30 -3.99 13.30
N VAL A 236 -0.32 -3.28 12.36
CA VAL A 236 0.37 -2.62 11.25
C VAL A 236 0.18 -1.11 11.36
N PRO A 237 1.25 -0.31 11.52
CA PRO A 237 1.16 1.15 11.51
C PRO A 237 0.47 1.62 10.23
N ALA A 238 -0.60 2.40 10.40
CA ALA A 238 -1.32 3.01 9.29
C ALA A 238 -0.94 4.47 9.06
N VAL A 239 -0.08 5.05 9.91
CA VAL A 239 0.49 6.38 9.73
C VAL A 239 1.56 6.39 8.65
N ALA A 240 1.76 7.53 7.99
CA ALA A 240 2.78 7.66 6.95
C ALA A 240 4.21 7.63 7.56
N ILE A 241 4.92 6.53 7.33
CA ILE A 241 6.31 6.29 7.75
C ILE A 241 7.16 6.16 6.49
N ARG A 242 8.14 7.05 6.31
CA ARG A 242 9.04 7.08 5.15
C ARG A 242 10.01 5.90 5.13
N ASN A 243 10.42 5.44 6.31
CA ASN A 243 11.34 4.31 6.47
C ASN A 243 10.54 3.01 6.72
N ILE A 244 10.41 2.17 5.67
CA ILE A 244 9.65 0.92 5.74
C ILE A 244 10.24 -0.06 6.77
N SER A 245 11.56 -0.09 6.95
CA SER A 245 12.21 -0.94 7.96
C SER A 245 11.86 -0.48 9.38
N ALA A 246 11.72 0.82 9.63
CA ALA A 246 11.26 1.34 10.91
C ALA A 246 9.79 0.99 11.17
N ALA A 247 8.93 1.10 10.15
CA ALA A 247 7.53 0.68 10.23
C ALA A 247 7.41 -0.83 10.55
N ASN A 248 8.17 -1.66 9.84
CA ASN A 248 8.19 -3.10 10.07
C ASN A 248 8.70 -3.47 11.47
N LYS A 249 9.76 -2.82 11.96
CA LYS A 249 10.26 -3.03 13.33
C LYS A 249 9.21 -2.69 14.37
N LEU A 250 8.56 -1.53 14.25
CA LEU A 250 7.49 -1.11 15.15
C LEU A 250 6.33 -2.10 15.16
N ALA A 251 5.85 -2.49 13.97
CA ALA A 251 4.78 -3.46 13.77
C ALA A 251 5.13 -4.83 14.38
N THR A 252 6.36 -5.30 14.15
CA THR A 252 6.88 -6.56 14.67
C THR A 252 6.94 -6.53 16.20
N SER A 253 7.52 -5.49 16.80
CA SER A 253 7.65 -5.39 18.27
C SER A 253 6.30 -5.35 18.97
N ILE A 254 5.34 -4.58 18.46
CA ILE A 254 3.99 -4.53 19.03
C ILE A 254 3.29 -5.88 18.85
N THR A 255 3.36 -6.48 17.65
CA THR A 255 2.80 -7.81 17.37
C THR A 255 3.42 -8.90 18.25
N GLN A 256 4.72 -8.84 18.56
CA GLN A 256 5.35 -9.78 19.49
C GLN A 256 4.86 -9.65 20.92
N SER A 257 4.39 -8.48 21.33
CA SER A 257 3.97 -8.26 22.72
C SER A 257 2.56 -8.74 23.05
N GLN A 258 1.69 -8.88 22.03
CA GLN A 258 0.27 -9.28 22.16
C GLN A 258 -0.45 -8.59 23.36
N PRO A 259 -0.48 -7.24 23.43
CA PRO A 259 -0.91 -6.54 24.64
C PRO A 259 -2.42 -6.67 24.87
N VAL A 260 -2.84 -6.56 26.14
CA VAL A 260 -4.25 -6.40 26.50
C VAL A 260 -4.64 -4.95 26.29
N LEU A 261 -5.61 -4.71 25.41
CA LEU A 261 -6.12 -3.38 25.13
C LEU A 261 -7.40 -3.11 25.91
N GLU A 262 -7.41 -2.00 26.65
CA GLU A 262 -8.62 -1.30 27.07
C GLU A 262 -8.94 -0.20 26.05
N TYR A 263 -10.21 0.16 25.89
CA TYR A 263 -10.63 1.15 24.90
C TYR A 263 -11.23 2.39 25.56
N MET A 264 -10.93 3.55 24.99
CA MET A 264 -11.50 4.82 25.41
C MET A 264 -12.96 4.95 24.96
N SER A 265 -13.77 5.71 25.72
CA SER A 265 -15.07 6.17 25.25
C SER A 265 -14.91 7.27 24.20
N LYS A 266 -15.97 7.56 23.44
CA LYS A 266 -15.90 8.52 22.33
C LYS A 266 -15.67 9.96 22.81
N GLU A 267 -16.22 10.30 23.96
CA GLU A 267 -16.18 11.64 24.53
C GLU A 267 -14.73 12.08 24.79
N SER A 268 -13.92 11.16 25.33
CA SER A 268 -12.49 11.38 25.63
C SER A 268 -11.59 11.53 24.39
N ILE A 269 -12.10 11.25 23.19
CA ILE A 269 -11.33 11.35 21.95
C ILE A 269 -11.16 12.81 21.52
N SER A 270 -12.11 13.68 21.88
CA SER A 270 -12.11 15.09 21.45
C SER A 270 -10.85 15.85 21.85
N ASP A 271 -10.26 15.52 22.99
CA ASP A 271 -9.06 16.16 23.53
C ASP A 271 -7.75 15.51 23.03
N CYS A 272 -7.83 14.44 22.23
CA CYS A 272 -6.67 13.66 21.81
C CYS A 272 -6.09 14.16 20.48
N LYS A 273 -4.75 14.27 20.40
CA LYS A 273 -4.05 14.51 19.13
C LYS A 273 -4.00 13.22 18.32
N LEU A 274 -4.99 13.01 17.46
CA LEU A 274 -5.06 11.86 16.56
C LEU A 274 -4.33 12.15 15.24
N MET A 275 -3.39 11.28 14.84
CA MET A 275 -2.75 11.35 13.53
C MET A 275 -3.60 10.71 12.44
N GLY A 276 -3.35 11.17 11.22
CA GLY A 276 -3.95 10.70 9.98
C GLY A 276 -3.55 9.29 9.58
N ALA A 277 -4.48 8.55 8.96
CA ALA A 277 -4.22 7.20 8.45
C ALA A 277 -4.02 7.22 6.93
N PHE A 278 -2.83 6.77 6.53
CA PHE A 278 -2.28 6.71 5.18
C PHE A 278 -2.44 5.34 4.51
N LEU A 279 -2.28 4.26 5.27
CA LEU A 279 -2.19 2.91 4.72
C LEU A 279 -3.59 2.29 4.54
N PRO A 280 -3.99 1.84 3.34
CA PRO A 280 -5.30 1.22 3.14
C PRO A 280 -5.37 -0.20 3.69
N PRO A 281 -6.58 -0.72 3.99
CA PRO A 281 -6.78 -2.05 4.56
C PRO A 281 -6.08 -3.16 3.76
N LYS A 282 -6.20 -3.11 2.43
CA LYS A 282 -5.59 -4.08 1.52
C LYS A 282 -4.06 -4.08 1.61
N ALA A 283 -3.44 -2.90 1.72
CA ALA A 283 -2.00 -2.78 1.89
C ALA A 283 -1.55 -3.28 3.27
N ALA A 284 -2.34 -3.01 4.30
CA ALA A 284 -2.08 -3.54 5.65
C ALA A 284 -2.15 -5.06 5.71
N SER A 285 -3.11 -5.68 5.01
CA SER A 285 -3.15 -7.13 4.82
C SER A 285 -1.89 -7.67 4.14
N GLY A 286 -1.39 -6.98 3.11
CA GLY A 286 -0.15 -7.36 2.43
C GLY A 286 1.10 -7.32 3.34
N MET A 287 1.06 -6.57 4.45
CA MET A 287 2.15 -6.57 5.43
C MET A 287 2.18 -7.82 6.32
N ALA A 288 1.13 -8.64 6.35
CA ALA A 288 1.08 -9.83 7.20
C ALA A 288 2.22 -10.81 6.89
N ASP A 289 2.52 -11.04 5.61
CA ASP A 289 3.61 -11.93 5.20
C ASP A 289 4.98 -11.38 5.65
N ILE A 290 5.19 -10.06 5.52
CA ILE A 290 6.41 -9.38 5.97
C ILE A 290 6.55 -9.53 7.49
N LEU A 291 5.47 -9.37 8.24
CA LEU A 291 5.46 -9.53 9.69
C LEU A 291 5.79 -10.96 10.08
N LEU A 292 5.16 -11.97 9.47
CA LEU A 292 5.46 -13.37 9.77
C LEU A 292 6.94 -13.70 9.55
N CYS A 293 7.51 -13.28 8.42
CA CYS A 293 8.93 -13.43 8.15
C CYS A 293 9.80 -12.67 9.18
N SER A 294 9.38 -11.48 9.61
CA SER A 294 10.11 -10.68 10.62
C SER A 294 10.02 -11.25 12.04
N LEU A 295 8.93 -11.96 12.33
CA LEU A 295 8.70 -12.72 13.57
C LEU A 295 9.46 -14.05 13.59
N THR A 296 9.97 -14.50 12.44
CA THR A 296 10.64 -15.80 12.29
C THR A 296 12.08 -15.74 12.79
N PRO A 297 12.49 -16.62 13.73
CA PRO A 297 13.87 -16.67 14.18
C PRO A 297 14.84 -17.03 13.06
N LYS A 298 15.87 -16.19 12.85
CA LYS A 298 16.86 -16.37 11.77
C LYS A 298 17.72 -17.64 11.89
N ASN A 299 17.84 -18.20 13.09
CA ASN A 299 18.69 -19.36 13.37
C ASN A 299 17.87 -20.64 13.66
N ASN A 300 16.62 -20.71 13.19
CA ASN A 300 15.76 -21.87 13.38
C ASN A 300 15.24 -22.42 12.03
N PRO A 301 15.91 -23.44 11.46
CA PRO A 301 15.52 -24.03 10.18
C PRO A 301 14.08 -24.58 10.15
N LYS A 302 13.57 -25.06 11.29
CA LYS A 302 12.19 -25.57 11.38
C LYS A 302 11.18 -24.44 11.23
N SER A 303 11.41 -23.31 11.89
CA SER A 303 10.54 -22.13 11.75
C SER A 303 10.61 -21.54 10.34
N GLN A 304 11.79 -21.53 9.71
CA GLN A 304 11.95 -21.07 8.33
C GLN A 304 11.20 -21.97 7.33
N ALA A 305 11.33 -23.29 7.46
CA ALA A 305 10.61 -24.24 6.61
C ALA A 305 9.08 -24.16 6.81
N PHE A 306 8.63 -23.83 8.02
CA PHE A 306 7.21 -23.55 8.30
C PHE A 306 6.74 -22.30 7.51
N VAL A 307 7.48 -21.19 7.57
CA VAL A 307 7.09 -19.94 6.89
C VAL A 307 7.08 -20.08 5.37
N GLN A 308 7.98 -20.89 4.80
CA GLN A 308 8.07 -21.07 3.34
C GLN A 308 6.76 -21.56 2.70
N ASN A 309 5.95 -22.31 3.43
CA ASN A 309 4.66 -22.84 2.96
C ASN A 309 3.48 -22.33 3.80
N ALA A 310 3.66 -21.18 4.46
CA ALA A 310 2.66 -20.63 5.35
C ALA A 310 1.62 -19.80 4.58
N ASP A 311 0.36 -20.09 4.84
CA ASP A 311 -0.78 -19.29 4.42
C ASP A 311 -1.33 -18.53 5.63
N ILE A 312 -1.52 -17.22 5.48
CA ILE A 312 -2.09 -16.36 6.51
C ILE A 312 -3.54 -16.03 6.14
N SER A 313 -4.47 -16.42 7.01
CA SER A 313 -5.87 -15.98 6.92
C SER A 313 -6.12 -14.81 7.87
N ILE A 314 -6.72 -13.73 7.35
CA ILE A 314 -6.97 -12.50 8.09
C ILE A 314 -8.46 -12.33 8.37
N SER A 315 -8.82 -11.98 9.60
CA SER A 315 -10.20 -11.66 9.98
C SER A 315 -10.28 -10.49 10.98
N LYS A 316 -11.49 -9.95 11.19
CA LYS A 316 -11.79 -8.89 12.17
C LYS A 316 -10.87 -7.65 12.11
N MET A 317 -10.49 -7.24 10.89
CA MET A 317 -9.68 -6.04 10.68
C MET A 317 -10.44 -4.76 11.05
N HIS A 318 -9.80 -3.91 11.85
CA HIS A 318 -10.34 -2.61 12.24
C HIS A 318 -9.20 -1.60 12.47
N LEU A 319 -9.56 -0.31 12.43
CA LEU A 319 -8.63 0.77 12.69
C LEU A 319 -8.53 1.03 14.20
N LEU A 320 -7.32 1.18 14.70
CA LEU A 320 -6.98 1.34 16.10
C LEU A 320 -6.09 2.56 16.25
N TRP A 321 -6.51 3.55 17.03
CA TRP A 321 -5.64 4.64 17.46
C TRP A 321 -4.86 4.22 18.70
N TRP A 322 -3.54 4.20 18.59
CA TRP A 322 -2.60 3.72 19.60
C TRP A 322 -1.90 4.88 20.30
N PRO A 323 -1.85 4.93 21.64
CA PRO A 323 -1.26 6.04 22.37
C PRO A 323 0.28 6.04 22.33
N PHE A 324 0.87 7.16 21.95
CA PHE A 324 2.31 7.44 22.04
C PHE A 324 2.55 8.72 22.84
N TYR A 325 3.71 8.84 23.46
CA TYR A 325 4.20 10.07 24.06
C TYR A 325 5.54 10.47 23.45
N GLU A 326 5.83 11.77 23.47
CA GLU A 326 7.10 12.28 22.97
C GLU A 326 8.23 12.09 24.00
N GLN A 327 9.32 11.47 23.56
CA GLN A 327 10.55 11.37 24.32
C GLN A 327 11.75 11.78 23.46
N ARG A 328 12.15 13.06 23.58
CA ARG A 328 13.24 13.67 22.80
C ARG A 328 13.02 13.50 21.29
N LEU A 329 13.79 12.62 20.64
CA LEU A 329 13.76 12.34 19.20
C LEU A 329 12.81 11.19 18.83
N PHE A 330 12.17 10.55 19.80
CA PHE A 330 11.32 9.38 19.60
C PHE A 330 9.87 9.67 20.01
N LEU A 331 8.94 9.00 19.34
CA LEU A 331 7.62 8.70 19.87
C LEU A 331 7.70 7.30 20.49
N ARG A 332 7.37 7.18 21.77
CA ARG A 332 7.28 5.88 22.45
C ARG A 332 5.84 5.51 22.65
N ASP A 333 5.52 4.27 22.31
CA ASP A 333 4.20 3.71 22.55
C ASP A 333 4.01 3.52 24.06
N ALA A 334 2.84 3.90 24.55
CA ALA A 334 2.55 3.93 25.98
C ALA A 334 2.27 2.54 26.59
N LEU A 335 2.02 1.51 25.77
CA LEU A 335 1.53 0.21 26.21
C LEU A 335 2.66 -0.84 26.25
N CYS A 336 3.52 -0.84 25.24
CA CYS A 336 4.58 -1.82 25.02
C CYS A 336 5.98 -1.21 25.16
N GLY A 337 6.12 0.12 25.19
CA GLY A 337 7.40 0.82 25.35
C GLY A 337 8.30 0.86 24.10
N CYS A 338 7.80 0.38 22.96
CA CYS A 338 8.42 0.44 21.64
C CYS A 338 8.56 1.89 21.16
N GLY A 339 9.67 2.22 20.52
CA GLY A 339 9.95 3.56 20.04
C GLY A 339 10.05 3.63 18.52
N ILE A 340 9.57 4.73 17.95
CA ILE A 340 9.85 5.14 16.57
C ILE A 340 10.45 6.54 16.56
N GLN A 341 11.51 6.75 15.77
CA GLN A 341 12.16 8.05 15.67
C GLN A 341 11.26 9.02 14.88
N LYS A 342 11.04 10.24 15.39
CA LYS A 342 10.15 11.24 14.76
C LYS A 342 10.55 11.54 13.32
N GLY A 343 11.85 11.59 13.02
CA GLY A 343 12.37 11.85 11.67
C GLY A 343 12.08 10.78 10.61
N THR A 344 11.61 9.58 11.00
CA THR A 344 11.21 8.55 10.03
C THR A 344 9.75 8.69 9.60
N MET A 345 8.96 9.49 10.32
CA MET A 345 7.58 9.76 9.99
C MET A 345 7.50 10.96 9.06
N SER A 346 6.55 10.97 8.12
CA SER A 346 6.17 12.21 7.46
C SER A 346 5.29 12.99 8.42
N VAL A 347 5.92 13.69 9.36
CA VAL A 347 5.23 14.57 10.34
C VAL A 347 4.80 15.89 9.69
N ASP A 348 5.28 16.15 8.46
CA ASP A 348 4.91 17.33 7.70
C ASP A 348 3.52 17.13 7.07
N GLY A 349 2.50 17.61 7.80
CA GLY A 349 1.28 18.14 7.22
C GLY A 349 1.55 19.48 6.55
#